data_AF-A0A5J4QNY2-F1
#
_entry.id   AF-A0A5J4QNY2-F1
#
_cell.length_a   1.000
_cell.length_b   1.000
_cell.length_c   1.000
_cell.angle_alpha   90.00
_cell.angle_beta   90.00
_cell.angle_gamma   90.00
#
_symmetry.space_group_name_H-M   'P 1'
#
loop_
_entity.id
_entity.type
_entity.pdbx_description
1 polymer ?
#
loop_
_entity_poly.entity_id
_entity_poly.type
_entity_poly.pdbx_seq_one_letter_code
_entity_poly.pdbx_strand_id
1 'polypeptide(L)'
;QATSKTKENQPVHQMVNQSVSQDEIELIARTHSTHLGKFVEKTHKFEVGLYNKLITSILDLKNQVKALPVPEKISLEPLMKLFPKQKKVTICGFKFLRTSVIIFVLILISFFSLVLNIKQMGDYRTLKSRYSEQTEYILQMWNP
;
A
#
# COMPACT_ATOMS: atom_id res chain seq x y z
N GLN A 1 69.67 78.18 -19.67
CA GLN A 1 68.29 77.78 -20.05
C GLN A 1 68.20 76.26 -20.00
N ALA A 2 67.16 75.74 -19.33
CA ALA A 2 66.99 74.34 -19.00
C ALA A 2 66.53 73.48 -20.20
N THR A 3 66.95 72.21 -20.24
CA THR A 3 66.29 71.18 -21.06
C THR A 3 66.30 69.82 -20.33
N SER A 4 65.07 69.45 -19.96
CA SER A 4 64.54 68.24 -19.34
C SER A 4 65.35 66.94 -19.50
N LYS A 5 65.64 66.27 -18.37
CA LYS A 5 65.98 64.83 -18.35
C LYS A 5 64.68 64.03 -18.42
N THR A 6 64.29 63.60 -19.61
CA THR A 6 63.22 62.60 -19.77
C THR A 6 63.81 61.22 -19.48
N LYS A 7 63.39 60.62 -18.36
CA LYS A 7 63.65 59.21 -18.02
C LYS A 7 62.76 58.37 -18.94
N GLU A 8 63.36 57.73 -19.95
CA GLU A 8 62.66 56.77 -20.80
C GLU A 8 62.31 55.55 -19.94
N ASN A 9 61.02 55.31 -19.74
CA ASN A 9 60.53 54.12 -19.05
C ASN A 9 60.73 52.90 -19.95
N GLN A 10 61.57 51.95 -19.54
CA GLN A 10 61.55 50.59 -20.08
C GLN A 10 60.17 49.96 -19.81
N PRO A 11 59.49 49.38 -20.80
CA PRO A 11 58.32 48.54 -20.55
C PRO A 11 58.81 47.16 -20.10
N VAL A 12 58.94 46.94 -18.79
CA VAL A 12 59.11 45.60 -18.20
C VAL A 12 57.73 44.98 -17.99
N HIS A 13 57.07 44.62 -19.09
CA HIS A 13 56.07 43.56 -19.11
C HIS A 13 56.17 42.89 -20.49
N GLN A 14 57.21 42.07 -20.63
CA GLN A 14 57.26 41.08 -21.69
C GLN A 14 56.20 40.04 -21.35
N MET A 15 54.98 40.25 -21.85
CA MET A 15 53.94 39.23 -21.88
C MET A 15 54.52 38.09 -22.72
N VAL A 16 54.89 36.99 -22.06
CA VAL A 16 55.34 35.77 -22.72
C VAL A 16 54.15 35.26 -23.51
N ASN A 17 54.07 35.64 -24.78
CA ASN A 17 53.18 35.00 -25.73
C ASN A 17 53.69 33.57 -25.90
N GLN A 18 53.11 32.67 -25.12
CA GLN A 18 53.32 31.24 -25.26
C GLN A 18 52.62 30.82 -26.55
N SER A 19 53.30 30.98 -27.68
CA SER A 19 52.82 30.51 -28.97
C SER A 19 52.88 28.99 -28.96
N VAL A 20 51.76 28.37 -28.61
CA VAL A 20 51.59 26.91 -28.72
C VAL A 20 51.74 26.53 -30.19
N SER A 21 52.63 25.57 -30.48
CA SER A 21 52.85 25.12 -31.86
C SER A 21 51.64 24.31 -32.35
N GLN A 22 51.34 24.39 -33.66
CA GLN A 22 50.28 23.61 -34.28
C GLN A 22 50.46 22.10 -34.04
N ASP A 23 51.70 21.62 -33.98
CA ASP A 23 52.05 20.23 -33.68
C ASP A 23 51.69 19.82 -32.24
N GLU A 24 51.84 20.73 -31.27
CA GLU A 24 51.45 20.50 -29.88
C GLU A 24 49.94 20.43 -29.74
N ILE A 25 49.21 21.30 -30.46
CA ILE A 25 47.74 21.28 -30.51
C ILE A 25 47.25 19.96 -31.12
N GLU A 26 47.88 19.50 -32.20
CA GLU A 26 47.53 18.23 -32.83
C GLU A 26 47.82 17.04 -31.91
N LEU A 27 48.96 17.04 -31.22
CA LEU A 27 49.32 15.98 -30.27
C LEU A 27 48.33 15.91 -29.09
N ILE A 28 47.94 17.07 -28.56
CA ILE A 28 46.92 17.19 -27.50
C ILE A 28 45.59 16.65 -28.02
N ALA A 29 45.14 17.10 -29.20
CA ALA A 29 43.89 16.65 -29.80
C ALA A 29 43.86 15.13 -30.03
N ARG A 30 44.95 14.55 -30.55
CA ARG A 30 45.09 13.09 -30.74
C ARG A 30 45.08 12.35 -29.40
N THR A 31 45.74 12.88 -28.38
CA THR A 31 45.80 12.25 -27.04
C THR A 31 44.42 12.24 -26.39
N HIS A 32 43.72 13.37 -26.39
CA HIS A 32 42.37 13.46 -25.85
C HIS A 32 41.36 12.61 -26.63
N SER A 33 41.46 12.59 -27.96
CA SER A 33 40.61 11.74 -28.81
C SER A 33 40.83 10.25 -28.51
N THR A 34 42.08 9.83 -28.33
CA THR A 34 42.44 8.46 -27.97
C THR A 34 41.89 8.09 -26.58
N HIS A 35 42.03 8.99 -25.61
CA HIS A 35 41.51 8.76 -24.27
C HIS A 35 39.98 8.66 -24.25
N LEU A 36 39.30 9.55 -24.99
CA LEU A 36 37.86 9.53 -25.15
C LEU A 36 37.38 8.24 -25.82
N GLY A 37 38.05 7.80 -26.89
CA GLY A 37 37.75 6.53 -27.55
C GLY A 37 37.83 5.34 -26.60
N LYS A 38 38.91 5.23 -25.82
CA LYS A 38 39.07 4.17 -24.80
C LYS A 38 38.01 4.24 -23.70
N PHE A 39 37.61 5.44 -23.29
CA PHE A 39 36.55 5.63 -22.31
C PHE A 39 35.19 5.16 -22.86
N VAL A 40 34.84 5.58 -24.07
CA VAL A 40 33.58 5.19 -24.74
C VAL A 40 33.52 3.68 -24.93
N GLU A 41 34.60 3.05 -25.39
CA GLU A 41 34.67 1.60 -25.58
C GLU A 41 34.47 0.85 -24.25
N LYS A 42 35.15 1.29 -23.18
CA LYS A 42 35.01 0.69 -21.85
C LYS A 42 33.59 0.82 -21.32
N THR A 43 32.99 2.00 -21.44
CA THR A 43 31.61 2.26 -21.01
C THR A 43 30.62 1.42 -21.80
N HIS A 44 30.77 1.37 -23.13
CA HIS A 44 29.93 0.55 -23.99
C HIS A 44 30.02 -0.94 -23.64
N LYS A 45 31.23 -1.47 -23.46
CA LYS A 45 31.43 -2.87 -23.08
C LYS A 45 30.80 -3.20 -21.72
N PHE A 46 30.87 -2.27 -20.77
CA PHE A 46 30.25 -2.42 -19.46
C PHE A 46 28.71 -2.43 -19.58
N GLU A 47 28.14 -1.47 -20.30
CA GLU A 47 26.68 -1.37 -20.51
C GLU A 47 26.12 -2.60 -21.23
N VAL A 48 26.74 -3.02 -22.33
CA VAL A 48 26.34 -4.25 -23.06
C VAL A 48 26.41 -5.48 -22.13
N GLY A 49 27.45 -5.55 -21.28
CA GLY A 49 27.57 -6.61 -20.28
C GLY A 49 26.41 -6.61 -19.28
N LEU A 50 25.98 -5.44 -18.81
CA LEU A 50 24.82 -5.32 -17.91
C LEU A 50 23.51 -5.71 -18.60
N TYR A 51 23.27 -5.22 -19.82
CA TYR A 51 22.06 -5.56 -20.59
C TYR A 51 21.97 -7.06 -20.87
N ASN A 52 23.08 -7.70 -21.28
CA ASN A 52 23.09 -9.14 -21.51
C ASN A 52 22.78 -9.94 -20.24
N LYS A 53 23.33 -9.53 -19.09
CA LYS A 53 23.01 -10.15 -17.80
C LYS A 53 21.53 -9.99 -17.45
N LEU A 54 20.98 -8.78 -17.62
CA LEU A 54 19.57 -8.51 -17.35
C LEU A 54 18.65 -9.34 -18.23
N ILE A 55 18.92 -9.40 -19.54
CA ILE A 55 18.15 -10.22 -20.50
C ILE A 55 18.18 -11.69 -20.10
N THR A 56 19.36 -12.21 -19.71
CA THR A 56 19.52 -13.60 -19.27
C THR A 56 18.71 -13.87 -18.00
N SER A 57 18.78 -12.99 -17.00
CA SER A 57 18.00 -13.13 -15.76
C SER A 57 16.50 -13.07 -15.99
N ILE A 58 16.02 -12.19 -16.88
CA ILE A 58 14.59 -12.11 -17.24
C ILE A 58 14.13 -13.40 -17.93
N LEU A 59 14.95 -13.94 -18.82
CA LEU A 59 14.63 -15.20 -19.52
C LEU A 59 14.56 -16.37 -18.53
N ASP A 60 15.50 -16.45 -17.60
CA ASP A 60 15.51 -17.48 -16.55
C ASP A 60 14.26 -17.36 -15.64
N LEU A 61 13.96 -16.15 -15.15
CA LEU A 61 12.75 -15.88 -14.36
C LEU A 61 11.48 -16.29 -15.12
N LYS A 62 11.39 -15.95 -16.41
CA LYS A 62 10.25 -16.34 -17.26
C LYS A 62 10.10 -17.86 -17.34
N ASN A 63 11.21 -18.60 -17.43
CA ASN A 63 11.19 -20.05 -17.47
C ASN A 63 10.78 -20.63 -16.11
N GLN A 64 11.28 -20.08 -15.00
CA GLN A 64 10.88 -20.47 -13.66
C GLN A 64 9.37 -20.24 -13.44
N VAL A 65 8.84 -19.08 -13.85
CA VAL A 65 7.41 -18.75 -13.75
C VAL A 65 6.56 -19.68 -14.62
N LYS A 66 7.03 -20.07 -15.81
CA LYS A 66 6.34 -21.06 -16.65
C LYS A 66 6.35 -22.47 -16.06
N ALA A 67 7.38 -22.82 -15.30
CA ALA A 67 7.49 -24.09 -14.61
C ALA A 67 6.63 -24.15 -13.34
N LEU A 68 6.17 -23.02 -12.83
CA LEU A 68 5.20 -23.01 -11.73
C LEU A 68 3.90 -23.67 -12.22
N PRO A 69 3.31 -24.58 -11.42
CA PRO A 69 2.02 -25.15 -11.73
C PRO A 69 1.01 -24.01 -11.85
N VAL A 70 0.29 -23.97 -12.98
CA VAL A 70 -0.84 -23.05 -13.13
C VAL A 70 -1.79 -23.33 -11.97
N PRO A 71 -2.18 -22.31 -11.18
CA PRO A 71 -3.11 -22.53 -10.09
C PRO A 71 -4.33 -23.22 -10.67
N GLU A 72 -4.57 -24.44 -10.20
CA GLU A 72 -5.72 -25.25 -10.59
C GLU A 72 -6.93 -24.35 -10.45
N LYS A 73 -7.67 -24.13 -11.53
CA LYS A 73 -8.92 -23.37 -11.46
C LYS A 73 -9.81 -24.16 -10.52
N ILE A 74 -9.86 -23.74 -9.26
CA ILE A 74 -10.73 -24.33 -8.26
C ILE A 74 -12.14 -24.07 -8.76
N SER A 75 -12.69 -25.05 -9.47
CA SER A 75 -14.07 -24.99 -9.94
C SER A 75 -14.92 -24.97 -8.68
N LEU A 76 -15.67 -23.90 -8.48
CA LEU A 76 -16.65 -23.78 -7.39
C LEU A 76 -17.92 -24.61 -7.68
N GLU A 77 -17.96 -25.30 -8.81
CA GLU A 77 -19.07 -26.14 -9.25
C GLU A 77 -19.37 -27.33 -8.33
N PRO A 78 -18.38 -28.03 -7.74
CA PRO A 78 -18.63 -29.01 -6.67
C PRO A 78 -19.20 -28.35 -5.42
N LEU A 79 -18.77 -27.12 -5.10
CA LEU A 79 -19.28 -26.36 -3.96
C LEU A 79 -20.76 -25.99 -4.16
N MET A 80 -21.14 -25.56 -5.37
CA MET A 80 -22.53 -25.28 -5.73
C MET A 80 -23.42 -26.53 -5.69
N LYS A 81 -22.87 -27.72 -5.99
CA LYS A 81 -23.60 -29.00 -5.88
C LYS A 81 -23.85 -29.43 -4.43
N LEU A 82 -22.99 -29.02 -3.49
CA LEU A 82 -23.14 -29.33 -2.06
C LEU A 82 -24.24 -28.51 -1.38
N PHE A 83 -24.59 -27.35 -1.93
CA PHE A 83 -25.70 -26.55 -1.39
C PHE A 83 -27.03 -27.01 -1.99
N PRO A 84 -27.97 -27.55 -1.18
CA PRO A 84 -29.28 -27.93 -1.66
C PRO A 84 -29.98 -26.70 -2.27
N LYS A 85 -30.60 -26.87 -3.45
CA LYS A 85 -31.34 -25.80 -4.14
C LYS A 85 -32.25 -25.08 -3.15
N GLN A 86 -32.07 -23.75 -3.04
CA GLN A 86 -32.83 -22.94 -2.12
C GLN A 86 -34.34 -23.08 -2.42
N LYS A 87 -35.07 -23.68 -1.47
CA LYS A 87 -36.52 -23.85 -1.59
C LYS A 87 -37.19 -22.49 -1.36
N LYS A 88 -38.04 -22.10 -2.31
CA LYS A 88 -38.90 -20.92 -2.19
C LYS A 88 -40.21 -21.34 -1.53
N VAL A 89 -40.70 -20.53 -0.61
CA VAL A 89 -41.98 -20.69 0.09
C VAL A 89 -42.84 -19.49 -0.28
N THR A 90 -44.12 -19.71 -0.57
CA THR A 90 -45.05 -18.62 -0.87
C THR A 90 -45.79 -18.24 0.41
N ILE A 91 -45.71 -16.97 0.81
CA ILE A 91 -46.43 -16.41 1.96
C ILE A 91 -47.19 -15.19 1.45
N CYS A 92 -48.52 -15.18 1.64
CA CYS A 92 -49.39 -14.08 1.22
C CYS A 92 -49.21 -13.67 -0.27
N GLY A 93 -49.03 -14.65 -1.16
CA GLY A 93 -48.82 -14.41 -2.60
C GLY A 93 -47.38 -14.04 -3.01
N PHE A 94 -46.50 -13.74 -2.06
CA PHE A 94 -45.10 -13.41 -2.33
C PHE A 94 -44.19 -14.64 -2.14
N LYS A 95 -43.22 -14.81 -3.04
CA LYS A 95 -42.25 -15.91 -3.01
C LYS A 95 -41.02 -15.51 -2.22
N PHE A 96 -40.83 -16.10 -1.05
CA PHE A 96 -39.66 -15.89 -0.19
C PHE A 96 -38.74 -17.10 -0.18
N LEU A 97 -37.46 -16.87 0.08
CA LEU A 97 -36.52 -17.95 0.35
C LEU A 97 -36.82 -18.55 1.73
N ARG A 98 -36.87 -19.88 1.84
CA ARG A 98 -37.14 -20.57 3.11
C ARG A 98 -36.21 -20.10 4.24
N THR A 99 -34.94 -19.88 3.93
CA THR A 99 -33.93 -19.38 4.87
C THR A 99 -34.28 -17.99 5.41
N SER A 100 -34.75 -17.09 4.55
CA SER A 100 -35.16 -15.74 4.93
C SER A 100 -36.34 -15.78 5.91
N VAL A 101 -37.32 -16.64 5.66
CA VAL A 101 -38.48 -16.81 6.56
C VAL A 101 -38.05 -17.33 7.93
N ILE A 102 -37.15 -18.32 7.97
CA ILE A 102 -36.65 -18.89 9.23
C ILE A 102 -35.90 -17.82 10.04
N ILE A 103 -35.01 -17.05 9.40
CA ILE A 103 -34.25 -15.97 10.05
C ILE A 103 -35.22 -14.92 10.62
N PHE A 104 -36.23 -14.53 9.85
CA PHE A 104 -37.21 -13.56 10.28
C PHE A 104 -37.99 -14.03 11.53
N VAL A 105 -38.44 -15.28 11.55
CA VAL A 105 -39.13 -15.86 12.72
C VAL A 105 -38.22 -15.90 13.95
N LEU A 106 -36.94 -16.27 13.78
CA LEU A 106 -35.99 -16.27 14.90
C LEU A 106 -35.79 -14.87 15.47
N ILE A 107 -35.68 -13.84 14.61
CA ILE A 107 -35.57 -12.44 15.04
C ILE A 107 -36.81 -12.02 15.84
N LEU A 108 -38.00 -12.36 15.36
CA LEU A 108 -39.24 -12.06 16.08
C LEU A 108 -39.27 -12.71 17.47
N ILE A 109 -38.94 -14.00 17.56
CA ILE A 109 -38.89 -14.71 18.84
C ILE A 109 -37.91 -14.02 19.79
N SER A 110 -36.68 -13.76 19.35
CA SER A 110 -35.67 -13.10 20.17
C SER A 110 -36.11 -11.70 20.63
N PHE A 111 -36.74 -10.93 19.75
CA PHE A 111 -37.26 -9.60 20.09
C PHE A 111 -38.37 -9.67 21.15
N PHE A 112 -39.35 -10.56 20.98
CA PHE A 112 -40.42 -10.73 21.97
C PHE A 112 -39.88 -11.23 23.31
N SER A 113 -38.95 -12.18 23.30
CA SER A 113 -38.27 -12.63 24.53
C SER A 113 -37.57 -11.49 25.25
N LEU A 114 -36.89 -10.61 24.52
CA LEU A 114 -36.22 -9.44 25.09
C LEU A 114 -37.22 -8.46 25.72
N VAL A 115 -38.29 -8.11 24.99
CA VAL A 115 -39.32 -7.19 25.48
C VAL A 115 -40.01 -7.75 26.73
N LEU A 116 -40.36 -9.03 26.73
CA LEU A 116 -40.97 -9.69 27.89
C LEU A 116 -40.01 -9.73 29.09
N ASN A 117 -38.73 -10.00 28.87
CA ASN A 117 -37.72 -10.00 29.94
C ASN A 117 -37.57 -8.62 30.59
N ILE A 118 -37.48 -7.55 29.79
CA ILE A 118 -37.41 -6.17 30.30
C ILE A 118 -38.67 -5.83 31.11
N LYS A 119 -39.85 -6.19 30.60
CA LYS A 119 -41.11 -5.94 31.30
C LYS A 119 -41.17 -6.68 32.64
N GLN A 120 -40.82 -7.96 32.66
CA GLN A 120 -40.77 -8.76 33.88
C GLN A 120 -39.79 -8.18 34.91
N MET A 121 -38.63 -7.67 34.46
CA MET A 121 -37.66 -7.03 35.35
C MET A 121 -38.21 -5.71 35.94
N GLY A 122 -38.97 -4.94 35.15
CA GLY A 122 -39.67 -3.74 35.62
C GLY A 122 -40.73 -4.07 36.67
N ASP A 123 -41.61 -5.02 36.36
CA ASP A 123 -42.69 -5.46 37.26
C ASP A 123 -42.12 -6.02 38.58
N TYR A 124 -41.04 -6.80 38.51
CA TYR A 124 -40.33 -7.30 39.69
C TYR A 124 -39.74 -6.17 40.54
N ARG A 125 -39.15 -5.14 39.90
CA ARG A 125 -38.58 -3.99 40.62
C ARG A 125 -39.66 -3.21 41.36
N THR A 126 -40.81 -2.96 40.72
CA THR A 126 -41.95 -2.27 41.35
C THR A 126 -42.55 -3.08 42.49
N LEU A 127 -42.66 -4.41 42.34
CA LEU A 127 -43.13 -5.27 43.42
C LEU A 127 -42.17 -5.22 44.61
N LYS A 128 -40.86 -5.33 44.35
CA LYS A 128 -39.82 -5.27 45.38
C LYS A 128 -39.84 -3.95 46.17
N SER A 129 -40.02 -2.81 45.49
CA SER A 129 -40.06 -1.50 46.17
C SER A 129 -41.27 -1.35 47.10
N ARG A 130 -42.44 -1.83 46.67
CA ARG A 130 -43.65 -1.81 47.53
C ARG A 130 -43.49 -2.70 48.75
N TYR A 131 -42.89 -3.88 48.60
CA TYR A 131 -42.60 -4.76 49.73
C TYR A 131 -41.58 -4.16 50.69
N SER A 132 -40.54 -3.47 50.20
CA SER A 132 -39.58 -2.78 51.07
C SER A 132 -40.23 -1.65 51.84
N GLU A 133 -41.04 -0.81 51.18
CA GLU A 133 -41.79 0.27 51.84
C GLU A 133 -42.71 -0.28 52.92
N GLN A 134 -43.50 -1.32 52.63
CA GLN A 134 -44.37 -1.95 53.62
C GLN A 134 -43.60 -2.51 54.81
N THR A 135 -42.45 -3.13 54.58
CA THR A 135 -41.61 -3.68 55.65
C THR A 135 -41.05 -2.57 56.53
N GLU A 136 -40.62 -1.46 55.93
CA GLU A 136 -40.10 -0.29 56.64
C GLU A 136 -41.18 0.39 57.50
N TYR A 137 -42.39 0.57 56.97
CA TYR A 137 -43.53 1.09 57.73
C TYR A 137 -43.88 0.22 58.94
N ILE A 138 -43.90 -1.11 58.77
CA ILE A 138 -44.17 -2.04 59.86
C ILE A 138 -43.06 -1.95 60.94
N LEU A 139 -41.80 -1.85 60.53
CA LEU A 139 -40.66 -1.73 61.44
C LEU A 139 -40.73 -0.44 62.27
N GLN A 140 -41.10 0.68 61.66
CA GLN A 140 -41.27 1.97 62.35
C GLN A 140 -42.43 1.94 63.36
N MET A 141 -43.53 1.25 63.06
CA MET A 141 -44.63 1.09 64.04
C MET A 141 -44.25 0.18 65.22
N TRP A 142 -43.35 -0.77 65.00
CA TRP A 142 -42.95 -1.76 66.02
C TRP A 142 -41.84 -1.25 66.95
N ASN A 143 -41.16 -0.15 66.60
CA ASN A 143 -40.10 0.47 67.38
C ASN A 143 -40.24 2.01 67.39
N PRO A 144 -41.27 2.56 68.09
CA PRO A 144 -41.58 3.99 68.09
C PRO A 144 -40.54 4.85 68.82
#